data_AF-A0AA89BFK8-F1
#
_entry.id   AF-A0AA89BFK8-F1
#
_cell.length_a   1.000
_cell.length_b   1.000
_cell.length_c   1.000
_cell.angle_alpha   90.00
_cell.angle_beta   90.00
_cell.angle_gamma   90.00
#
_symmetry.space_group_name_H-M   'P 1'
#
loop_
_entity.id
_entity.type
_entity.pdbx_description
1 polymer ?
#
loop_
_entity_poly.entity_id
_entity_poly.type
_entity_poly.pdbx_seq_one_letter_code
_entity_poly.pdbx_strand_id
1 'polypeptide(L)'
;MEIEKKPSSDNGYFYQPKSPFKRYWQVDLWKNLFSKLLNFNPGDDHIKLLQNLRESFQDYLCTNPQLIKKLKQLLAKQRTSL
;
A
#
# COMPACT_ATOMS: atom_id res chain seq x y z
N MET A 1 -10.87 0.19 9.64
CA MET A 1 -10.74 0.00 8.18
C MET A 1 -11.64 -1.16 7.80
N GLU A 2 -12.63 -0.94 6.95
CA GLU A 2 -13.53 -2.02 6.52
C GLU A 2 -13.06 -2.68 5.22
N ILE A 3 -13.17 -4.00 5.16
CA ILE A 3 -12.79 -4.82 4.01
C ILE A 3 -14.06 -5.30 3.32
N GLU A 4 -14.09 -5.24 1.99
CA GLU A 4 -15.09 -5.90 1.15
C GLU A 4 -14.52 -7.15 0.51
N LYS A 5 -15.40 -8.14 0.35
CA LYS A 5 -15.15 -9.40 -0.33
C LYS A 5 -15.86 -9.34 -1.68
N LYS A 6 -15.10 -9.42 -2.78
CA LYS A 6 -15.62 -9.39 -4.15
C LYS A 6 -15.43 -10.74 -4.83
N PRO A 7 -16.37 -11.17 -5.69
CA PRO A 7 -16.15 -12.34 -6.53
C PRO A 7 -14.99 -12.06 -7.50
N SER A 8 -14.13 -13.05 -7.67
CA SER A 8 -13.00 -13.03 -8.61
C SER A 8 -13.28 -13.94 -9.81
N SER A 9 -12.60 -13.70 -10.93
CA SER A 9 -12.79 -14.42 -12.20
C SER A 9 -12.42 -15.91 -12.14
N ASP A 10 -11.67 -16.31 -11.11
CA ASP A 10 -11.16 -17.66 -10.87
C ASP A 10 -12.08 -18.49 -9.95
N ASN A 11 -13.37 -18.14 -9.85
CA ASN A 11 -14.31 -18.66 -8.86
C ASN A 11 -13.88 -18.46 -7.38
N GLY A 12 -12.85 -17.63 -7.16
CA GLY A 12 -12.38 -17.24 -5.84
C GLY A 12 -13.01 -15.95 -5.34
N TYR A 13 -12.39 -15.41 -4.29
CA TYR A 13 -12.76 -14.12 -3.74
C TYR A 13 -11.54 -13.21 -3.68
N PHE A 14 -11.77 -11.93 -3.97
CA PHE A 14 -10.79 -10.87 -3.86
C PHE A 14 -11.19 -9.90 -2.76
N TYR A 15 -10.29 -9.69 -1.81
CA TYR A 15 -10.45 -8.84 -0.65
C TYR A 15 -9.78 -7.49 -0.90
N GLN A 16 -10.49 -6.40 -0.63
CA GLN A 16 -9.95 -5.05 -0.71
C GLN A 16 -10.64 -4.09 0.28
N PRO A 17 -10.06 -2.93 0.57
CA PRO A 17 -10.72 -1.90 1.38
C PRO A 17 -12.01 -1.40 0.73
N LYS A 18 -13.06 -1.20 1.52
CA LYS A 18 -14.30 -0.55 1.07
C LYS A 18 -14.10 0.91 0.68
N SER A 19 -13.18 1.58 1.37
CA SER A 19 -12.90 3.00 1.15
C SER A 19 -12.24 3.21 -0.22
N PRO A 20 -12.64 4.23 -0.99
CA PRO A 20 -12.04 4.50 -2.27
C PRO A 20 -10.59 4.93 -2.13
N PHE A 21 -9.72 4.36 -2.97
CA PHE A 21 -8.29 4.67 -2.95
C PHE A 21 -7.94 6.12 -3.30
N LYS A 22 -8.88 6.90 -3.88
CA LYS A 22 -8.67 8.31 -4.27
C LYS A 22 -8.17 9.21 -3.14
N ARG A 23 -8.34 8.81 -1.88
CA ARG A 23 -7.82 9.54 -0.71
C ARG A 23 -6.31 9.40 -0.51
N TYR A 24 -5.67 8.42 -1.15
CA TYR A 24 -4.26 8.17 -0.96
C TYR A 24 -3.40 8.89 -2.01
N TRP A 25 -2.30 9.48 -1.55
CA TRP A 25 -1.33 10.23 -2.36
C TRP A 25 -0.64 9.38 -3.45
N GLN A 26 -0.70 8.04 -3.38
CA GLN A 26 -0.19 7.10 -4.40
C GLN A 26 -1.09 5.88 -4.56
N VAL A 27 -2.22 6.07 -5.27
CA VAL A 27 -3.28 5.07 -5.43
C VAL A 27 -2.74 3.69 -5.78
N ASP A 28 -1.79 3.60 -6.71
CA ASP A 28 -1.32 2.31 -7.23
C ASP A 28 -0.43 1.55 -6.23
N LEU A 29 0.42 2.25 -5.46
CA LEU A 29 1.18 1.63 -4.37
C LEU A 29 0.25 1.05 -3.30
N TRP A 30 -0.79 1.81 -2.93
CA TRP A 30 -1.75 1.34 -1.94
C TRP A 30 -2.57 0.17 -2.48
N LYS A 31 -3.06 0.24 -3.72
CA LYS A 31 -3.75 -0.89 -4.36
C LYS A 31 -2.89 -2.15 -4.32
N ASN A 32 -1.63 -2.07 -4.73
CA ASN A 32 -0.67 -3.18 -4.72
C ASN A 32 -0.43 -3.73 -3.30
N LEU A 33 -0.30 -2.85 -2.30
CA LEU A 33 -0.17 -3.23 -0.89
C LEU A 33 -1.37 -4.08 -0.44
N PHE A 34 -2.58 -3.55 -0.62
CA PHE A 34 -3.77 -4.23 -0.12
C PHE A 34 -4.09 -5.49 -0.92
N SER A 35 -3.92 -5.47 -2.24
CA SER A 35 -4.14 -6.67 -3.06
C SER A 35 -3.23 -7.81 -2.63
N LYS A 36 -1.94 -7.54 -2.38
CA LYS A 36 -0.98 -8.58 -1.98
C LYS A 36 -1.19 -9.07 -0.56
N LEU A 37 -1.44 -8.17 0.40
CA LEU A 37 -1.57 -8.56 1.80
C LEU A 37 -2.92 -9.20 2.15
N LEU A 38 -4.01 -8.78 1.49
CA LEU A 38 -5.35 -9.30 1.79
C LEU A 38 -5.68 -10.58 1.02
N ASN A 39 -4.91 -10.91 -0.01
CA ASN A 39 -5.15 -12.07 -0.90
C ASN A 39 -3.93 -13.00 -0.96
N PHE A 40 -3.17 -13.06 0.12
CA PHE A 40 -2.00 -13.93 0.24
C PHE A 40 -2.41 -15.40 0.36
N ASN A 41 -1.76 -16.29 -0.40
CA ASN A 41 -1.94 -17.73 -0.28
C ASN A 41 -0.93 -18.32 0.72
N PRO A 42 -1.31 -19.20 1.66
CA PRO A 42 -0.37 -19.87 2.56
C PRO A 42 0.81 -20.58 1.88
N GLY A 43 0.69 -20.96 0.61
CA GLY A 43 1.78 -21.55 -0.19
C GLY A 43 2.78 -20.55 -0.78
N ASP A 44 2.52 -19.24 -0.70
CA ASP A 44 3.37 -18.21 -1.26
C ASP A 44 4.57 -17.88 -0.34
N ASP A 45 5.65 -17.37 -0.93
CA ASP A 45 6.80 -16.86 -0.20
C ASP A 45 6.48 -15.49 0.42
N HIS A 46 6.01 -15.51 1.67
CA HIS A 46 5.69 -14.30 2.43
C HIS A 46 6.88 -13.35 2.59
N ILE A 47 8.11 -13.87 2.74
CA ILE A 47 9.31 -13.04 2.94
C ILE A 47 9.57 -12.23 1.67
N LYS A 48 9.59 -12.91 0.52
CA LYS A 48 9.77 -12.27 -0.79
C LYS A 48 8.64 -11.29 -1.11
N LEU A 49 7.39 -11.63 -0.76
CA LEU A 49 6.25 -10.74 -0.94
C LEU A 49 6.45 -9.43 -0.16
N LEU A 50 6.81 -9.52 1.13
CA LEU A 50 7.02 -8.36 1.98
C LEU A 50 8.23 -7.53 1.53
N GLN A 51 9.31 -8.18 1.10
CA GLN A 51 10.48 -7.52 0.54
C GLN A 51 10.10 -6.70 -0.71
N ASN A 52 9.41 -7.31 -1.67
CA ASN A 52 8.97 -6.63 -2.89
C ASN A 52 8.03 -5.44 -2.59
N LEU A 53 7.15 -5.57 -1.59
CA LEU A 53 6.30 -4.47 -1.14
C LEU A 53 7.15 -3.33 -0.58
N ARG A 54 8.11 -3.63 0.30
CA ARG A 54 9.01 -2.62 0.86
C ARG A 54 9.79 -1.89 -0.22
N GLU A 55 10.37 -2.62 -1.17
CA GLU A 55 11.13 -2.07 -2.30
C GLU A 55 10.25 -1.14 -3.14
N SER A 56 9.02 -1.54 -3.48
CA SER A 56 8.08 -0.69 -4.25
C SER A 56 7.85 0.68 -3.61
N PHE A 57 7.71 0.74 -2.28
CA PHE A 57 7.53 2.00 -1.55
C PHE A 57 8.83 2.79 -1.44
N GLN A 58 9.95 2.10 -1.22
CA GLN A 58 11.26 2.73 -1.15
C GLN A 58 11.63 3.38 -2.50
N ASP A 59 11.39 2.68 -3.61
CA ASP A 59 11.63 3.19 -4.95
C ASP A 59 10.84 4.47 -5.18
N TYR A 60 9.54 4.47 -4.89
CA TYR A 60 8.73 5.68 -4.99
C TYR A 60 9.28 6.86 -4.18
N LEU A 61 9.71 6.60 -2.93
CA LEU A 61 10.27 7.65 -2.05
C LEU A 61 11.63 8.16 -2.55
N CYS A 62 12.46 7.27 -3.10
CA CYS A 62 13.83 7.57 -3.53
C CYS A 62 13.90 8.11 -4.97
N THR A 63 12.88 7.88 -5.80
CA THR A 63 12.82 8.38 -7.19
C THR A 63 12.88 9.91 -7.25
N ASN A 64 12.45 10.60 -6.19
CA ASN A 64 12.48 12.06 -6.13
C ASN A 64 13.05 12.58 -4.79
N PRO A 65 14.29 13.08 -4.76
CA PRO A 65 14.90 13.66 -3.56
C PRO A 65 14.10 14.83 -2.94
N GLN A 66 13.33 15.57 -3.74
CA GLN A 66 12.46 16.63 -3.23
C GLN A 66 11.21 16.06 -2.53
N LEU A 67 10.71 14.92 -2.98
CA LEU A 67 9.57 14.25 -2.34
C LEU A 67 9.92 13.86 -0.90
N ILE A 68 11.07 13.20 -0.68
CA ILE A 68 11.46 12.79 0.67
C ILE A 68 11.71 13.99 1.59
N LYS A 69 12.27 15.09 1.06
CA LYS A 69 12.41 16.35 1.80
C LYS A 69 11.05 16.92 2.21
N LYS A 70 10.09 16.97 1.27
CA LYS A 70 8.72 17.43 1.53
C LYS A 70 8.01 16.55 2.56
N LEU A 71 8.12 15.23 2.45
CA LEU A 71 7.51 14.30 3.41
C LEU A 71 8.08 14.48 4.82
N LYS A 72 9.40 14.64 4.97
CA LYS A 72 10.03 14.94 6.26
C LYS A 72 9.51 16.26 6.86
N GLN A 73 9.33 17.30 6.03
CA GLN A 73 8.76 18.57 6.48
C GLN A 73 7.31 18.44 6.93
N LEU A 74 6.47 17.69 6.18
CA LEU A 74 5.09 17.43 6.56
C LEU A 74 5.00 16.64 7.87
N LEU A 75 5.85 15.63 8.04
CA LEU A 75 5.94 14.84 9.27
C LEU A 75 6.33 15.71 10.48
N ALA A 76 7.30 16.62 10.32
CA ALA A 76 7.69 17.54 11.37
C ALA A 76 6.53 18.47 11.78
N LYS A 77 5.81 19.03 10.80
CA LYS A 77 4.62 19.86 11.06
C LYS A 77 3.50 19.08 11.76
N GLN A 78 3.28 17.83 11.36
CA GLN A 78 2.28 16.98 12.00
C GLN A 78 2.61 16.74 13.49
N ARG A 79 3.89 16.47 13.81
CA ARG A 79 4.36 16.27 15.19
C ARG A 79 4.20 17.50 16.08
N THR A 80 4.25 18.69 15.52
CA THR A 80 4.04 19.94 16.28
C THR A 80 2.57 20.33 16.43
N SER A 81 1.67 19.72 15.65
CA SER A 81 0.22 19.95 15.71
C SER A 81 -0.54 18.95 16.59
N LEU A 82 0.15 17.91 17.06
CA LEU A 82 -0.34 16.90 18.00
C LEU A 82 0.11 17.26 19.41
#